data_AF-G9WWW9-F1
#
_entry.id   AF-G9WWW9-F1
#
_cell.length_a   1.000
_cell.length_b   1.000
_cell.length_c   1.000
_cell.angle_alpha   90.00
_cell.angle_beta   90.00
_cell.angle_gamma   90.00
#
_symmetry.space_group_name_H-M   'P 1'
#
loop_
_entity.id
_entity.type
_entity.pdbx_description
1 polymer ?
#
loop_
_entity_poly.entity_id
_entity_poly.type
_entity_poly.pdbx_seq_one_letter_code
_entity_poly.pdbx_strand_id
1 'polypeptide(L)'
;MLLVLEKKIPLHAHVHRSDDICTAIRIAQEYDVRLVLVHCTDGISVKDYLAKFDYPAICGPAMYPKSKQESWARSFATAGELNRKGIKVCITADHDVTPLCHLSVYAAMTVRYGLDELEGLKAITKYPFAYDSHVNQVIHRRRADDSNEQVNSNAVLPKMQA
;
A
#
# COMPACT_ATOMS: atom_id res chain seq x y z
N MET A 1 -9.39 -15.22 -11.98
CA MET A 1 -8.91 -14.58 -13.22
C MET A 1 -9.98 -13.74 -13.91
N LEU A 2 -11.21 -14.23 -14.10
CA LEU A 2 -12.29 -13.48 -14.77
C LEU A 2 -12.50 -12.06 -14.19
N LEU A 3 -12.52 -11.93 -12.85
CA LEU A 3 -12.67 -10.62 -12.19
C LEU A 3 -11.56 -9.60 -12.52
N VAL A 4 -10.34 -10.07 -12.83
CA VAL A 4 -9.21 -9.20 -13.21
C VAL A 4 -9.39 -8.71 -14.65
N LEU A 5 -9.75 -9.62 -15.55
CA LEU A 5 -10.01 -9.32 -16.96
C LEU A 5 -11.21 -8.37 -17.13
N GLU A 6 -12.22 -8.53 -16.28
CA GLU A 6 -13.37 -7.62 -16.19
C GLU A 6 -13.07 -6.33 -15.40
N LYS A 7 -11.82 -6.11 -14.98
CA LYS A 7 -11.33 -4.97 -14.18
C LYS A 7 -12.03 -4.76 -12.83
N LYS A 8 -12.84 -5.71 -12.36
CA LYS A 8 -13.53 -5.67 -11.06
C LYS A 8 -12.54 -5.63 -9.89
N ILE A 9 -11.39 -6.29 -10.04
CA ILE A 9 -10.25 -6.24 -9.10
C ILE A 9 -8.95 -5.95 -9.87
N PRO A 10 -7.93 -5.32 -9.26
CA PRO A 10 -6.64 -5.16 -9.90
C PRO A 10 -5.81 -6.45 -9.88
N LEU A 11 -4.88 -6.56 -10.82
CA LEU A 11 -3.77 -7.51 -10.75
C LEU A 11 -2.71 -6.97 -9.78
N HIS A 12 -2.37 -7.75 -8.76
CA HIS A 12 -1.22 -7.46 -7.90
C HIS A 12 -0.02 -8.22 -8.44
N ALA A 13 0.96 -7.50 -9.00
CA ALA A 13 2.17 -8.11 -9.56
C ALA A 13 3.33 -7.99 -8.58
N HIS A 14 3.89 -9.12 -8.15
CA HIS A 14 5.09 -9.18 -7.32
C HIS A 14 6.32 -8.87 -8.20
N VAL A 15 6.92 -7.70 -8.01
CA VAL A 15 7.99 -7.20 -8.88
C VAL A 15 9.12 -6.56 -8.08
N HIS A 16 10.36 -6.94 -8.37
CA HIS A 16 11.53 -6.41 -7.69
C HIS A 16 12.39 -5.58 -8.62
N ARG A 17 12.85 -6.16 -9.74
CA ARG A 17 13.76 -5.48 -10.67
C ARG A 17 13.03 -4.54 -11.62
N SER A 18 13.76 -3.60 -12.18
CA SER A 18 13.25 -2.67 -13.20
C SER A 18 12.60 -3.36 -14.39
N ASP A 19 13.16 -4.48 -14.85
CA ASP A 19 12.64 -5.27 -15.96
C ASP A 19 11.38 -6.05 -15.60
N ASP A 20 11.24 -6.54 -14.37
CA ASP A 20 10.00 -7.14 -13.87
C ASP A 20 8.87 -6.10 -13.86
N ILE A 21 9.17 -4.90 -13.36
CA ILE A 21 8.23 -3.77 -13.30
C ILE A 21 7.76 -3.40 -14.71
N CYS A 22 8.69 -3.20 -15.64
CA CYS A 22 8.36 -2.88 -17.03
C CYS A 22 7.56 -4.00 -17.72
N THR A 23 7.86 -5.26 -17.41
CA THR A 23 7.14 -6.41 -17.96
C THR A 23 5.71 -6.49 -17.43
N ALA A 24 5.50 -6.29 -16.13
CA ALA A 24 4.17 -6.25 -15.54
C ALA A 24 3.30 -5.15 -16.15
N ILE A 25 3.88 -3.98 -16.43
CA ILE A 25 3.20 -2.88 -17.12
C ILE A 25 2.83 -3.27 -18.54
N ARG A 26 3.76 -3.86 -19.31
CA ARG A 26 3.46 -4.33 -20.67
C ARG A 26 2.30 -5.31 -20.71
N ILE A 27 2.28 -6.28 -19.79
CA ILE A 27 1.17 -7.24 -19.67
C ILE A 27 -0.13 -6.52 -19.32
N ALA A 28 -0.09 -5.59 -18.36
CA ALA A 28 -1.27 -4.84 -17.96
C ALA A 28 -1.85 -3.99 -19.11
N GLN A 29 -0.99 -3.43 -19.96
CA GLN A 29 -1.41 -2.70 -21.15
C GLN A 29 -1.93 -3.63 -22.26
N GLU A 30 -1.26 -4.75 -22.50
CA GLU A 30 -1.64 -5.72 -23.54
C GLU A 30 -3.04 -6.28 -23.32
N TYR A 31 -3.36 -6.63 -22.07
CA TYR A 31 -4.66 -7.19 -21.71
C TYR A 31 -5.65 -6.15 -21.18
N ASP A 32 -5.27 -4.87 -21.16
CA ASP A 32 -6.06 -3.78 -20.63
C ASP A 32 -6.62 -4.11 -19.22
N VAL A 33 -5.74 -4.34 -18.24
CA VAL A 33 -6.12 -4.65 -16.86
C VAL A 33 -5.58 -3.61 -15.87
N ARG A 34 -6.26 -3.46 -14.73
CA ARG A 34 -5.76 -2.64 -13.62
C ARG A 34 -4.58 -3.33 -12.96
N LEU A 35 -3.56 -2.58 -12.57
CA LEU A 35 -2.31 -3.11 -12.00
C LEU A 35 -1.94 -2.40 -10.70
N VAL A 36 -1.42 -3.16 -9.73
CA VAL A 36 -0.73 -2.69 -8.53
C VAL A 36 0.63 -3.37 -8.49
N LEU A 37 1.70 -2.59 -8.33
CA LEU A 37 3.06 -3.08 -8.27
C LEU A 37 3.42 -3.40 -6.81
N VAL A 38 3.65 -4.67 -6.50
CA VAL A 38 4.02 -5.12 -5.15
C VAL A 38 5.54 -5.18 -5.03
N HIS A 39 6.07 -4.63 -3.94
CA HIS A 39 7.48 -4.37 -3.61
C HIS A 39 8.10 -3.23 -4.42
N CYS A 40 8.04 -3.27 -5.75
CA CYS A 40 8.59 -2.26 -6.66
C CYS A 40 10.01 -1.82 -6.24
N THR A 41 10.87 -2.80 -5.93
CA THR A 41 12.09 -2.58 -5.15
C THR A 41 13.09 -1.67 -5.84
N ASP A 42 13.32 -1.90 -7.13
CA ASP A 42 14.14 -1.07 -8.00
C ASP A 42 13.32 0.04 -8.71
N GLY A 43 12.15 0.40 -8.17
CA GLY A 43 11.26 1.39 -8.79
C GLY A 43 11.91 2.76 -9.03
N ILE A 44 12.96 3.12 -8.28
CA ILE A 44 13.68 4.38 -8.46
C ILE A 44 14.32 4.46 -9.86
N SER A 45 14.87 3.36 -10.38
CA SER A 45 15.59 3.35 -11.66
C SER A 45 14.65 3.58 -12.86
N VAL A 46 13.36 3.27 -12.69
CA VAL A 46 12.32 3.39 -13.73
C VAL A 46 11.21 4.38 -13.36
N LYS A 47 11.39 5.21 -12.33
CA LYS A 47 10.32 6.10 -11.80
C LYS A 47 9.74 7.05 -12.85
N ASP A 48 10.56 7.57 -13.77
CA ASP A 48 10.12 8.47 -14.84
C ASP A 48 9.29 7.74 -15.91
N TYR A 49 9.57 6.46 -16.13
CA TYR A 49 8.75 5.61 -16.98
C TYR A 49 7.43 5.26 -16.26
N LEU A 50 7.52 4.89 -14.97
CA LEU A 50 6.37 4.54 -14.13
C LEU A 50 5.35 5.67 -14.03
N ALA A 51 5.81 6.91 -13.91
CA ALA A 51 4.97 8.11 -13.79
C ALA A 51 4.10 8.40 -15.01
N LYS A 52 4.36 7.74 -16.16
CA LYS A 52 3.51 7.84 -17.35
C LYS A 52 2.20 7.08 -17.20
N PHE A 53 2.06 6.27 -16.15
CA PHE A 53 0.91 5.42 -15.87
C PHE A 53 0.34 5.74 -14.49
N ASP A 54 -0.96 5.49 -14.28
CA ASP A 54 -1.61 5.64 -12.97
C ASP A 54 -1.66 4.28 -12.24
N TYR A 55 -0.48 3.65 -12.05
CA TYR A 55 -0.35 2.42 -11.29
C TYR A 55 0.27 2.70 -9.91
N PRO A 56 -0.42 2.36 -8.81
CA PRO A 56 0.14 2.52 -7.47
C PRO A 56 1.22 1.46 -7.20
N ALA A 57 2.11 1.77 -6.26
CA ALA A 57 3.14 0.85 -5.78
C ALA A 57 3.00 0.57 -4.29
N ILE A 58 3.15 -0.69 -3.89
CA ILE A 58 3.27 -1.10 -2.49
C ILE A 58 4.76 -1.31 -2.21
N CYS A 59 5.39 -0.37 -1.53
CA CYS A 59 6.81 -0.42 -1.19
C CYS A 59 7.05 -1.16 0.12
N GLY A 60 8.14 -1.92 0.16
CA GLY A 60 8.56 -2.68 1.34
C GLY A 60 8.48 -4.19 1.14
N PRO A 61 8.92 -4.98 2.14
CA PRO A 61 9.55 -4.50 3.36
C PRO A 61 10.94 -3.95 3.06
N ALA A 62 11.46 -3.04 3.90
CA ALA A 62 12.81 -2.49 3.75
C ALA A 62 13.69 -2.75 4.99
N MET A 63 13.19 -3.51 5.96
CA MET A 63 13.90 -3.83 7.20
C MET A 63 14.25 -5.32 7.25
N TYR A 64 14.96 -5.83 6.24
CA TYR A 64 15.45 -7.22 6.18
C TYR A 64 16.77 -7.32 5.39
N PRO A 65 17.58 -8.39 5.58
CA PRO A 65 18.82 -8.59 4.83
C PRO A 65 18.58 -8.63 3.32
N LYS A 66 19.49 -8.07 2.51
CA LYS A 66 19.42 -8.16 1.04
C LYS A 66 19.80 -9.55 0.55
N SER A 67 18.93 -10.53 0.83
CA SER A 67 19.16 -11.96 0.63
C SER A 67 19.08 -12.42 -0.83
N LYS A 68 18.45 -11.62 -1.71
CA LYS A 68 18.24 -11.93 -3.13
C LYS A 68 18.88 -10.85 -4.00
N GLN A 69 19.38 -11.22 -5.17
CA GLN A 69 19.98 -10.27 -6.12
C GLN A 69 19.01 -9.15 -6.49
N GLU A 70 17.74 -9.50 -6.71
CA GLU A 70 16.66 -8.56 -7.02
C GLU A 70 16.35 -7.56 -5.89
N SER A 71 16.76 -7.85 -4.65
CA SER A 71 16.56 -6.94 -3.51
C SER A 71 17.76 -6.05 -3.20
N TRP A 72 18.81 -6.08 -4.03
CA TRP A 72 20.00 -5.26 -3.82
C TRP A 72 19.74 -3.75 -3.90
N ALA A 73 18.77 -3.31 -4.71
CA ALA A 73 18.37 -1.90 -4.84
C ALA A 73 17.44 -1.41 -3.71
N ARG A 74 16.99 -2.31 -2.83
CA ARG A 74 16.04 -1.99 -1.75
C ARG A 74 16.51 -0.82 -0.90
N SER A 75 15.63 0.17 -0.74
CA SER A 75 15.88 1.41 0.00
C SER A 75 14.58 1.92 0.65
N PHE A 76 14.68 2.60 1.79
CA PHE A 76 13.56 3.37 2.35
C PHE A 76 13.23 4.62 1.52
N ALA A 77 14.16 5.09 0.67
CA ALA A 77 13.96 6.24 -0.20
C ALA A 77 12.99 5.97 -1.36
N THR A 78 12.78 4.70 -1.74
CA THR A 78 11.95 4.32 -2.90
C THR A 78 10.56 4.94 -2.84
N ALA A 79 9.90 4.89 -1.68
CA ALA A 79 8.57 5.45 -1.52
C ALA A 79 8.54 6.98 -1.76
N GLY A 80 9.52 7.71 -1.22
CA GLY A 80 9.63 9.16 -1.41
C GLY A 80 9.94 9.55 -2.85
N GLU A 81 10.83 8.81 -3.51
CA GLU A 81 11.20 9.04 -4.92
C GLU A 81 10.02 8.81 -5.88
N LEU A 82 9.25 7.74 -5.66
CA LEU A 82 8.05 7.46 -6.45
C LEU A 82 6.95 8.50 -6.19
N ASN A 83 6.71 8.84 -4.91
CA ASN A 83 5.70 9.83 -4.53
C ASN A 83 5.98 11.22 -5.13
N ARG A 84 7.26 11.65 -5.18
CA ARG A 84 7.67 12.89 -5.87
C ARG A 84 7.31 12.93 -7.35
N LYS A 85 7.12 11.77 -7.99
CA LYS A 85 6.70 11.66 -9.39
C LYS A 85 5.17 11.54 -9.53
N GLY A 86 4.42 11.72 -8.45
CA GLY A 86 2.95 11.62 -8.43
C GLY A 86 2.42 10.19 -8.31
N ILE A 87 3.31 9.20 -8.13
CA ILE A 87 2.92 7.80 -7.98
C ILE A 87 2.43 7.59 -6.54
N LYS A 88 1.21 7.04 -6.39
CA LYS A 88 0.68 6.72 -5.07
C LYS A 88 1.43 5.52 -4.50
N VAL A 89 1.86 5.63 -3.25
CA VAL A 89 2.66 4.60 -2.59
C VAL A 89 1.99 4.12 -1.30
N CYS A 90 1.91 2.81 -1.12
CA CYS A 90 1.59 2.17 0.16
C CYS A 90 2.86 1.61 0.79
N ILE A 91 2.90 1.46 2.12
CA ILE A 91 3.99 0.76 2.82
C ILE A 91 3.48 -0.58 3.34
N THR A 92 4.28 -1.63 3.16
CA THR A 92 3.97 -2.98 3.66
C THR A 92 5.07 -3.53 4.57
N ALA A 93 4.63 -4.34 5.55
CA ALA A 93 5.48 -5.22 6.34
C ALA A 93 5.78 -6.54 5.62
N ASP A 94 4.95 -6.92 4.64
CA ASP A 94 5.01 -8.22 3.96
C ASP A 94 5.09 -9.36 4.96
N HIS A 95 4.20 -9.32 5.96
CA HIS A 95 4.20 -10.28 7.05
C HIS A 95 3.99 -11.69 6.48
N ASP A 96 4.84 -12.67 6.80
CA ASP A 96 5.75 -12.77 7.95
C ASP A 96 7.24 -12.40 7.72
N VAL A 97 7.61 -11.83 6.57
CA VAL A 97 9.00 -11.41 6.30
C VAL A 97 9.49 -10.38 7.31
N THR A 98 8.64 -9.39 7.64
CA THR A 98 8.86 -8.51 8.78
C THR A 98 7.61 -8.40 9.66
N PRO A 99 7.74 -8.20 10.99
CA PRO A 99 6.58 -8.16 11.88
C PRO A 99 5.61 -7.01 11.59
N LEU A 100 4.32 -7.32 11.43
CA LEU A 100 3.28 -6.31 11.15
C LEU A 100 3.16 -5.24 12.24
N CYS A 101 3.44 -5.58 13.49
CA CYS A 101 3.36 -4.65 14.63
C CYS A 101 4.31 -3.44 14.50
N HIS A 102 5.29 -3.49 13.60
CA HIS A 102 6.22 -2.40 13.33
C HIS A 102 5.87 -1.59 12.07
N LEU A 103 4.65 -1.73 11.52
CA LEU A 103 4.24 -1.01 10.30
C LEU A 103 4.42 0.52 10.41
N SER A 104 4.12 1.10 11.58
CA SER A 104 4.34 2.53 11.84
C SER A 104 5.82 2.92 11.79
N VAL A 105 6.71 2.04 12.27
CA VAL A 105 8.17 2.22 12.18
C VAL A 105 8.62 2.18 10.72
N TYR A 106 8.08 1.28 9.90
CA TYR A 106 8.42 1.21 8.48
C TYR A 106 8.01 2.48 7.73
N ALA A 107 6.83 3.03 8.02
CA ALA A 107 6.38 4.31 7.49
C ALA A 107 7.25 5.49 7.97
N ALA A 108 7.59 5.54 9.26
CA ALA A 108 8.48 6.57 9.80
C ALA A 108 9.87 6.53 9.11
N MET A 109 10.36 5.34 8.79
CA MET A 109 11.62 5.18 8.07
C MET A 109 11.52 5.70 6.62
N THR A 110 10.41 5.54 5.91
CA THR A 110 10.31 6.14 4.57
C THR A 110 10.22 7.66 4.61
N VAL A 111 9.56 8.22 5.63
CA VAL A 111 9.53 9.68 5.89
C VAL A 111 10.93 10.22 6.14
N ARG A 112 11.70 9.56 7.01
CA ARG A 112 13.11 9.91 7.26
C ARG A 112 13.97 9.93 5.99
N TYR A 113 13.63 9.13 4.98
CA TYR A 113 14.34 9.04 3.70
C TYR A 113 13.66 9.87 2.58
N GLY A 114 12.75 10.77 2.93
CA GLY A 114 12.24 11.81 2.04
C GLY A 114 10.83 11.58 1.50
N LEU A 115 10.02 10.70 2.09
CA LEU A 115 8.57 10.75 1.90
C LEU A 115 7.99 11.87 2.78
N ASP A 116 6.99 12.59 2.28
CA ASP A 116 6.26 13.56 3.10
C ASP A 116 5.54 12.85 4.28
N GLU A 117 5.47 13.50 5.44
CA GLU A 117 4.92 12.91 6.66
C GLU A 117 3.45 12.50 6.49
N LEU A 118 2.65 13.39 5.90
CA LEU A 118 1.23 13.13 5.68
C LEU A 118 1.03 12.04 4.63
N GLU A 119 1.88 12.00 3.59
CA GLU A 119 1.90 10.88 2.64
C GLU A 119 2.30 9.57 3.30
N GLY A 120 3.23 9.57 4.25
CA GLY A 120 3.60 8.42 5.06
C GLY A 120 2.41 7.85 5.85
N LEU A 121 1.62 8.72 6.49
CA LEU A 121 0.39 8.32 7.19
C LEU A 121 -0.66 7.75 6.23
N LYS A 122 -0.88 8.39 5.08
CA LYS A 122 -1.81 7.89 4.05
C LYS A 122 -1.38 6.53 3.51
N ALA A 123 -0.07 6.29 3.37
CA ALA A 123 0.50 5.06 2.84
C ALA A 123 0.22 3.81 3.69
N ILE A 124 -0.09 3.97 4.98
CA ILE A 124 -0.49 2.88 5.88
C ILE A 124 -1.97 2.93 6.30
N THR A 125 -2.73 3.90 5.79
CA THR A 125 -4.16 4.06 6.09
C THR A 125 -4.95 4.21 4.79
N LYS A 126 -5.11 5.42 4.26
CA LYS A 126 -5.99 5.76 3.12
C LYS A 126 -5.69 4.97 1.83
N TYR A 127 -4.42 4.87 1.47
CA TYR A 127 -4.01 4.31 0.17
C TYR A 127 -4.24 2.79 0.08
N PRO A 128 -3.88 1.97 1.09
CA PRO A 128 -4.27 0.56 1.11
C PRO A 128 -5.75 0.31 0.81
N PHE A 129 -6.67 1.14 1.32
CA PHE A 129 -8.11 1.02 1.08
C PHE A 129 -8.55 1.40 -0.34
N ALA A 130 -7.88 2.38 -0.95
CA ALA A 130 -8.25 2.86 -2.27
C ALA A 130 -7.90 1.86 -3.39
N TYR A 131 -6.90 1.02 -3.17
CA TYR A 131 -6.36 0.13 -4.20
C TYR A 131 -6.80 -1.32 -4.07
N ASP A 132 -7.34 -1.72 -2.92
CA ASP A 132 -7.97 -3.03 -2.73
C ASP A 132 -9.49 -2.89 -2.52
N SER A 133 -10.25 -3.22 -3.57
CA SER A 133 -11.72 -3.19 -3.55
C SER A 133 -12.36 -4.13 -2.52
N HIS A 134 -11.64 -5.16 -2.06
CA HIS A 134 -12.17 -6.10 -1.05
C HIS A 134 -12.14 -5.50 0.36
N VAL A 135 -11.14 -4.67 0.68
CA VAL A 135 -11.00 -4.06 2.01
C VAL A 135 -12.09 -3.01 2.26
N ASN A 136 -12.58 -2.34 1.22
CA ASN A 136 -13.71 -1.41 1.32
C ASN A 136 -14.98 -2.10 1.87
N GLN A 137 -15.24 -3.36 1.53
CA GLN A 137 -16.44 -4.07 2.00
C GLN A 137 -16.40 -4.41 3.49
N VAL A 138 -15.22 -4.68 4.03
CA VAL A 138 -15.04 -5.09 5.44
C VAL A 138 -15.24 -3.91 6.39
N ILE A 139 -14.80 -2.70 6.03
CA ILE A 139 -14.96 -1.51 6.88
C ILE A 139 -16.35 -0.90 6.78
N HIS A 140 -17.05 -1.00 5.64
CA HIS A 140 -18.45 -0.61 5.59
C HIS A 140 -19.31 -1.40 6.57
N ARG A 141 -18.97 -2.67 6.84
CA ARG A 141 -19.58 -3.44 7.93
C ARG A 141 -19.18 -2.92 9.30
N ARG A 142 -17.89 -2.67 9.54
CA ARG A 142 -17.40 -2.18 10.84
C ARG A 142 -17.91 -0.79 11.22
N ARG A 143 -18.03 0.14 10.27
CA ARG A 143 -18.64 1.46 10.50
C ARG A 143 -20.13 1.37 10.81
N ALA A 144 -20.83 0.37 10.27
CA ALA A 144 -22.22 0.11 10.63
C ALA A 144 -22.31 -0.45 12.07
N ASP A 145 -21.37 -1.31 12.47
CA ASP A 145 -21.29 -1.87 13.82
C ASP A 145 -20.93 -0.80 14.88
N ASP A 146 -19.93 0.05 14.62
CA ASP A 146 -19.51 1.13 15.53
C ASP A 146 -20.64 2.18 15.73
N SER A 147 -21.45 2.42 14.69
CA SER A 147 -22.62 3.30 14.79
C SER A 147 -23.75 2.72 15.64
N ASN A 148 -23.83 1.39 15.75
CA ASN A 148 -24.81 0.70 16.58
C ASN A 148 -24.38 0.64 18.06
N GLU A 149 -23.07 0.60 18.34
CA GLU A 149 -22.55 0.68 19.72
C GLU A 149 -22.74 2.07 20.34
N GLN A 150 -22.58 3.14 19.56
CA GLN A 150 -22.82 4.50 20.06
C GLN A 150 -24.29 4.74 20.47
N VAL A 151 -25.25 4.10 19.80
CA VAL A 151 -26.68 4.24 20.13
C VAL A 151 -27.03 3.55 21.45
N ASN A 152 -26.32 2.48 21.84
CA ASN A 152 -26.59 1.72 23.07
C ASN A 152 -25.91 2.28 24.34
N SER A 153 -24.95 3.20 24.20
CA SER A 153 -24.23 3.79 25.35
C SER A 153 -24.97 4.96 26.03
N ASN A 154 -26.11 5.41 25.48
CA ASN A 154 -26.95 6.48 26.07
C ASN A 154 -27.99 5.96 27.08
N ALA A 155 -27.98 4.67 27.43
CA ALA A 155 -28.88 4.11 28.44
C ALA A 155 -28.26 4.17 29.85
N VAL A 156 -28.71 5.17 30.62
CA VAL A 156 -28.79 5.20 32.09
C VAL A 156 -27.46 5.24 32.87
N LEU A 157 -27.00 6.46 33.19
CA LEU A 157 -26.19 6.70 34.38
C LEU A 157 -27.13 6.90 35.58
N PRO A 158 -27.04 6.10 36.66
CA PRO A 158 -27.83 6.33 37.86
C PRO A 158 -27.31 7.59 38.60
N LYS A 159 -28.24 8.48 38.97
CA LYS A 159 -27.95 9.65 39.80
C LYS A 159 -27.43 9.19 41.16
N MET A 160 -26.17 9.49 41.48
CA MET A 160 -25.68 9.47 42.87
C MET A 160 -26.38 10.61 43.63
N GLN A 161 -27.17 10.25 44.65
CA GLN A 161 -27.60 11.18 45.69
C GLN A 161 -26.56 11.18 46.80
N ALA A 162 -26.31 12.37 47.34
CA ALA A 162 -25.33 12.68 48.39
C ALA A 162 -25.73 12.10 49.76
#